data_AF-A0A7S0ZKU5-F1
#
_entry.id   AF-A0A7S0ZKU5-F1
#
_cell.length_a   1.000
_cell.length_b   1.000
_cell.length_c   1.000
_cell.angle_alpha   90.00
_cell.angle_beta   90.00
_cell.angle_gamma   90.00
#
_symmetry.space_group_name_H-M   'P 1'
#
loop_
_entity.id
_entity.type
_entity.pdbx_description
1 polymer ?
#
loop_
_entity_poly.entity_id
_entity_poly.type
_entity_poly.pdbx_seq_one_letter_code
_entity_poly.pdbx_strand_id
1 'polypeptide(L)'
;RTLSEARWYIVLTIIQFHPLYYCSRTLPNTFAAILTTFSTALRISSRNKTNSATWSIIILSVATALLRSELILLLIPTLILDFLVEFHTKPTLSLHFQWKSFFSACFKCFTAAFLTATLSICIDSYFWNRLSYPELEVFWFNAIKKGSEAYGVSPWHWYFTSALPRALLLSFPLGFVCILVQTQYAIQLLFPMLTFTCCYSFLPHKELRFVAFYAAPCF
;
A
#
# COMPACT_ATOMS: atom_id res chain seq x y z
N ARG A 1 -3.23 18.20 18.00
CA ARG A 1 -2.31 17.04 17.88
C ARG A 1 -2.25 16.47 16.46
N THR A 2 -3.36 16.28 15.73
CA THR A 2 -3.35 15.84 14.31
C THR A 2 -2.55 16.75 13.37
N LEU A 3 -2.58 18.07 13.58
CA LEU A 3 -1.82 19.03 12.79
C LEU A 3 -0.29 18.86 12.88
N SER A 4 0.25 18.32 13.99
CA SER A 4 1.69 18.06 14.08
C SER A 4 2.07 16.81 13.30
N GLU A 5 1.27 15.75 13.36
CA GLU A 5 1.51 14.48 12.65
C GLU A 5 1.49 14.67 11.13
N ALA A 6 0.50 15.41 10.62
CA ALA A 6 0.42 15.74 9.19
C ALA A 6 1.60 16.61 8.71
N ARG A 7 2.08 17.55 9.54
CA ARG A 7 3.26 18.36 9.20
C ARG A 7 4.53 17.51 9.14
N TRP A 8 4.72 16.60 10.08
CA TRP A 8 5.87 15.68 10.07
C TRP A 8 5.83 14.73 8.86
N TYR A 9 4.65 14.21 8.51
CA TYR A 9 4.48 13.39 7.31
C TYR A 9 4.87 14.15 6.02
N ILE A 10 4.46 15.41 5.88
CA ILE A 10 4.84 16.26 4.75
C ILE A 10 6.35 16.49 4.72
N VAL A 11 6.95 16.80 5.88
CA VAL A 11 8.40 17.02 5.99
C VAL A 11 9.18 15.76 5.61
N LEU A 12 8.78 14.58 6.09
CA LEU A 12 9.41 13.31 5.74
C LEU A 12 9.29 13.01 4.24
N THR A 13 8.12 13.25 3.65
CA THR A 13 7.89 13.02 2.22
C THR A 13 8.76 13.95 1.35
N ILE A 14 8.99 15.20 1.77
CA ILE A 14 9.80 16.18 1.03
C ILE A 14 11.30 15.90 1.18
N ILE A 15 11.75 15.47 2.36
CA ILE A 15 13.17 15.17 2.63
C ILE A 15 13.62 13.93 1.85
N GLN A 16 12.70 13.02 1.53
CA GLN A 16 13.02 11.81 0.79
C GLN A 16 13.35 12.10 -0.67
N PHE A 17 14.50 11.59 -1.11
CA PHE A 17 14.96 11.72 -2.49
C PHE A 17 14.06 10.95 -3.48
N HIS A 18 13.52 9.80 -3.09
CA HIS A 18 12.80 8.91 -4.02
C HIS A 18 11.54 9.53 -4.64
N PRO A 19 10.60 10.12 -3.87
CA PRO A 19 9.43 10.78 -4.46
C PRO A 19 9.80 11.85 -5.51
N LEU A 20 10.81 12.69 -5.21
CA LEU A 20 11.28 13.74 -6.11
C LEU A 20 12.01 13.18 -7.34
N TYR A 21 12.77 12.12 -7.20
CA TYR A 21 13.49 11.51 -8.31
C TYR A 21 12.55 10.82 -9.32
N TYR A 22 11.47 10.23 -8.84
CA TYR A 22 10.55 9.44 -9.66
C TYR A 22 9.34 10.22 -10.17
N CYS A 23 9.09 11.44 -9.69
CA CYS A 23 7.96 12.27 -10.15
C CYS A 23 8.00 12.58 -11.65
N SER A 24 9.20 12.59 -12.26
CA SER A 24 9.40 12.84 -13.69
C SER A 24 9.15 11.61 -14.57
N ARG A 25 8.95 10.41 -13.98
CA ARG A 25 8.81 9.15 -14.72
C ARG A 25 7.39 8.63 -14.72
N THR A 26 6.83 8.44 -15.91
CA THR A 26 5.50 7.85 -16.15
C THR A 26 5.53 6.33 -16.06
N LEU A 27 5.90 5.81 -14.89
CA LEU A 27 5.87 4.38 -14.58
C LEU A 27 4.58 4.06 -13.82
N PRO A 28 3.97 2.87 -14.02
CA PRO A 28 2.85 2.41 -13.20
C PRO A 28 3.16 2.46 -11.70
N ASN A 29 4.42 2.19 -11.32
CA ASN A 29 4.92 2.34 -9.96
C ASN A 29 4.77 3.75 -9.40
N THR A 30 5.04 4.78 -10.20
CA THR A 30 4.93 6.18 -9.76
C THR A 30 3.47 6.55 -9.50
N PHE A 31 2.55 6.15 -10.40
CA PHE A 31 1.12 6.36 -10.20
C PHE A 31 0.58 5.61 -8.98
N ALA A 32 1.04 4.38 -8.77
CA ALA A 32 0.70 3.58 -7.60
C ALA A 32 1.22 4.24 -6.32
N ALA A 33 2.44 4.80 -6.34
CA ALA A 33 3.02 5.55 -5.24
C ALA A 33 2.17 6.78 -4.88
N ILE A 34 1.67 7.52 -5.87
CA ILE A 34 0.82 8.70 -5.64
C ILE A 34 -0.47 8.29 -4.92
N LEU A 35 -1.16 7.26 -5.40
CA LEU A 35 -2.42 6.80 -4.81
C LEU A 35 -2.24 6.22 -3.40
N THR A 36 -1.17 5.46 -3.18
CA THR A 36 -0.84 4.89 -1.85
C THR A 36 -0.43 5.99 -0.86
N THR A 37 0.32 7.00 -1.28
CA THR A 37 0.68 8.19 -0.47
C THR A 37 -0.56 9.02 -0.12
N PHE A 38 -1.51 9.13 -1.05
CA PHE A 38 -2.77 9.83 -0.79
C PHE A 38 -3.68 9.02 0.16
N SER A 39 -3.74 7.71 -0.01
CA SER A 39 -4.45 6.80 0.89
C SER A 39 -3.92 6.89 2.33
N THR A 40 -2.61 6.86 2.51
CA THR A 40 -1.96 6.98 3.83
C THR A 40 -2.17 8.37 4.44
N ALA A 41 -2.14 9.45 3.65
CA ALA A 41 -2.48 10.80 4.11
C ALA A 41 -3.94 10.89 4.61
N LEU A 42 -4.89 10.27 3.91
CA LEU A 42 -6.28 10.19 4.35
C LEU A 42 -6.43 9.41 5.67
N ARG A 43 -5.63 8.36 5.88
CA ARG A 43 -5.61 7.60 7.15
C ARG A 43 -5.10 8.45 8.31
N ILE A 44 -4.01 9.18 8.12
CA ILE A 44 -3.48 10.12 9.13
C ILE A 44 -4.54 11.18 9.48
N SER A 45 -5.26 11.69 8.47
CA SER A 45 -6.35 12.64 8.67
C SER A 45 -7.63 12.02 9.26
N SER A 46 -7.79 10.69 9.24
CA SER A 46 -9.05 10.00 9.56
C SER A 46 -9.38 9.96 11.05
N ARG A 47 -8.51 10.48 11.93
CA ARG A 47 -8.65 10.40 13.39
C ARG A 47 -10.00 10.86 13.94
N ASN A 48 -10.73 11.72 13.21
CA ASN A 48 -12.05 12.23 13.59
C ASN A 48 -13.17 11.95 12.58
N LYS A 49 -12.91 11.32 11.42
CA LYS A 49 -13.88 11.20 10.32
C LYS A 49 -13.89 9.78 9.74
N THR A 50 -14.95 9.02 9.99
CA THR A 50 -15.18 7.66 9.47
C THR A 50 -15.15 7.58 7.94
N ASN A 51 -15.56 8.66 7.27
CA ASN A 51 -15.54 8.73 5.80
C ASN A 51 -14.11 8.70 5.24
N SER A 52 -13.13 9.32 5.90
CA SER A 52 -11.75 9.41 5.40
C SER A 52 -11.05 8.04 5.35
N ALA A 53 -11.25 7.18 6.34
CA ALA A 53 -10.75 5.80 6.32
C ALA A 53 -11.39 4.98 5.17
N THR A 54 -12.69 5.16 4.95
CA THR A 54 -13.39 4.48 3.84
C THR A 54 -12.81 4.89 2.48
N TRP A 55 -12.55 6.18 2.28
CA TRP A 55 -11.93 6.67 1.05
C TRP A 55 -10.50 6.16 0.86
N SER A 56 -9.70 6.10 1.93
CA SER A 56 -8.34 5.51 1.87
C SER A 56 -8.36 4.09 1.31
N ILE A 57 -9.27 3.25 1.81
CA ILE A 57 -9.43 1.86 1.39
C ILE A 57 -9.88 1.79 -0.08
N ILE A 58 -10.84 2.64 -0.48
CA ILE A 58 -11.32 2.70 -1.87
C ILE A 58 -10.17 3.09 -2.82
N ILE A 59 -9.41 4.12 -2.49
CA ILE A 59 -8.27 4.57 -3.31
C ILE A 59 -7.21 3.47 -3.43
N LEU A 60 -6.95 2.74 -2.35
CA LEU A 60 -6.01 1.63 -2.36
C LEU A 60 -6.51 0.47 -3.23
N SER A 61 -7.81 0.18 -3.20
CA SER A 61 -8.42 -0.85 -4.04
C SER A 61 -8.38 -0.48 -5.53
N VAL A 62 -8.62 0.80 -5.86
CA VAL A 62 -8.48 1.35 -7.22
C VAL A 62 -7.04 1.23 -7.69
N ALA A 63 -6.06 1.59 -6.85
CA ALA A 63 -4.65 1.47 -7.19
C ALA A 63 -4.24 0.01 -7.45
N THR A 64 -4.79 -0.92 -6.66
CA THR A 64 -4.51 -2.36 -6.79
C THR A 64 -5.07 -2.94 -8.09
N ALA A 65 -6.29 -2.55 -8.46
CA ALA A 65 -6.96 -3.07 -9.65
C ALA A 65 -6.49 -2.42 -10.96
N LEU A 66 -6.08 -1.15 -10.93
CA LEU A 66 -5.72 -0.42 -12.15
C LEU A 66 -4.23 -0.46 -12.45
N LEU A 67 -3.37 -0.37 -11.42
CA LEU A 67 -1.95 -0.09 -11.64
C LEU A 67 -1.04 -1.25 -11.29
N ARG A 68 -1.29 -1.91 -10.14
CA ARG A 68 -0.43 -2.99 -9.63
C ARG A 68 -1.17 -3.93 -8.71
N SER A 69 -1.35 -5.17 -9.17
CA SER A 69 -1.95 -6.25 -8.36
C SER A 69 -1.20 -6.58 -7.05
N GLU A 70 0.11 -6.30 -6.96
CA GLU A 70 0.91 -6.55 -5.74
C GLU A 70 0.50 -5.68 -4.53
N LEU A 71 -0.17 -4.54 -4.76
CA LEU A 71 -0.71 -3.68 -3.70
C LEU A 71 -1.77 -4.37 -2.84
N ILE A 72 -2.28 -5.53 -3.28
CA ILE A 72 -3.15 -6.37 -2.46
C ILE A 72 -2.47 -6.79 -1.15
N LEU A 73 -1.14 -6.96 -1.17
CA LEU A 73 -0.31 -7.27 0.00
C LEU A 73 -0.25 -6.11 0.99
N LEU A 74 -0.57 -4.88 0.55
CA LEU A 74 -0.72 -3.72 1.43
C LEU A 74 -2.18 -3.58 1.88
N LEU A 75 -3.14 -3.78 0.98
CA LEU A 75 -4.57 -3.65 1.23
C LEU A 75 -5.08 -4.62 2.29
N ILE A 76 -4.74 -5.91 2.20
CA ILE A 76 -5.24 -6.93 3.12
C ILE A 76 -4.81 -6.63 4.57
N PRO A 77 -3.51 -6.41 4.87
CA PRO A 77 -3.09 -6.03 6.23
C PRO A 77 -3.75 -4.74 6.73
N THR A 78 -3.97 -3.73 5.88
CA THR A 78 -4.67 -2.50 6.32
C THR A 78 -6.11 -2.78 6.76
N LEU A 79 -6.86 -3.61 6.02
CA LEU A 79 -8.23 -3.99 6.40
C LEU A 79 -8.28 -4.80 7.69
N ILE A 80 -7.35 -5.74 7.85
CA ILE A 80 -7.26 -6.56 9.06
C ILE A 80 -6.94 -5.69 10.28
N LEU A 81 -5.99 -4.76 10.15
CA LEU A 81 -5.66 -3.85 11.24
C LEU A 81 -6.83 -2.93 11.60
N ASP A 82 -7.55 -2.39 10.61
CA ASP A 82 -8.71 -1.54 10.87
C ASP A 82 -9.78 -2.30 11.66
N PHE A 83 -9.99 -3.58 11.32
CA PHE A 83 -10.88 -4.47 12.07
C PHE A 83 -10.38 -4.73 13.50
N LEU A 84 -9.09 -5.05 13.68
CA LEU A 84 -8.50 -5.31 15.01
C LEU A 84 -8.54 -4.06 15.91
N VAL A 85 -8.31 -2.88 15.33
CA VAL A 85 -8.39 -1.59 16.04
C VAL A 85 -9.83 -1.30 16.44
N GLU A 86 -10.79 -1.52 15.55
CA GLU A 86 -12.21 -1.37 15.87
C GLU A 86 -12.63 -2.31 17.01
N PHE A 87 -12.17 -3.57 16.97
CA PHE A 87 -12.41 -4.57 18.02
C PHE A 87 -11.86 -4.14 19.38
N HIS A 88 -10.63 -3.63 19.43
CA HIS A 88 -9.98 -3.24 20.69
C HIS A 88 -10.51 -1.91 21.25
N THR A 89 -10.92 -0.97 20.39
CA THR A 89 -11.36 0.37 20.83
C THR A 89 -12.84 0.44 21.22
N LYS A 90 -13.68 -0.46 20.70
CA LYS A 90 -15.13 -0.48 20.94
C LYS A 90 -15.63 -1.87 21.38
N PRO A 91 -15.19 -2.39 22.54
CA PRO A 91 -15.58 -3.72 23.01
C PRO A 91 -17.07 -3.80 23.41
N THR A 92 -17.73 -2.66 23.64
CA THR A 92 -19.15 -2.58 24.01
C THR A 92 -20.12 -2.73 22.83
N LEU A 93 -19.59 -2.70 21.60
CA LEU A 93 -20.39 -2.83 20.39
C LEU A 93 -20.69 -4.30 20.13
N SER A 94 -21.95 -4.61 19.79
CA SER A 94 -22.35 -5.98 19.44
C SER A 94 -21.45 -6.53 18.34
N LEU A 95 -20.97 -7.77 18.51
CA LEU A 95 -20.15 -8.48 17.53
C LEU A 95 -20.79 -8.43 16.14
N HIS A 96 -22.12 -8.52 16.04
CA HIS A 96 -22.84 -8.43 14.77
C HIS A 96 -22.57 -7.12 14.01
N PHE A 97 -22.50 -6.00 14.72
CA PHE A 97 -22.26 -4.70 14.09
C PHE A 97 -20.81 -4.53 13.64
N GLN A 98 -19.84 -5.08 14.39
CA GLN A 98 -18.42 -5.08 14.01
C GLN A 98 -18.19 -5.90 12.73
N TRP A 99 -18.78 -7.10 12.64
CA TRP A 99 -18.75 -7.91 11.42
C TRP A 99 -19.44 -7.21 10.25
N LYS A 100 -20.57 -6.53 10.48
CA LYS A 100 -21.27 -5.74 9.45
C LYS A 100 -20.41 -4.59 8.93
N SER A 101 -19.67 -3.89 9.80
CA SER A 101 -18.71 -2.84 9.43
C SER A 101 -17.61 -3.40 8.52
N PHE A 102 -17.00 -4.52 8.92
CA PHE A 102 -15.97 -5.21 8.16
C PHE A 102 -16.47 -5.67 6.78
N PHE A 103 -17.61 -6.35 6.71
CA PHE A 103 -18.19 -6.78 5.44
C PHE A 103 -18.57 -5.59 4.55
N SER A 104 -19.03 -4.48 5.13
CA SER A 104 -19.29 -3.27 4.35
C SER A 104 -18.01 -2.68 3.75
N ALA A 105 -16.91 -2.65 4.51
CA ALA A 105 -15.62 -2.21 4.00
C ALA A 105 -15.10 -3.13 2.89
N CYS A 106 -15.14 -4.45 3.08
CA CYS A 106 -14.78 -5.44 2.07
C CYS A 106 -15.64 -5.31 0.80
N PHE A 107 -16.95 -5.11 0.95
CA PHE A 107 -17.85 -4.91 -0.17
C PHE A 107 -17.51 -3.64 -0.95
N LYS A 108 -17.19 -2.52 -0.28
CA LYS A 108 -16.73 -1.29 -0.94
C LYS A 108 -15.39 -1.46 -1.66
N CYS A 109 -14.45 -2.23 -1.09
CA CYS A 109 -13.20 -2.57 -1.77
C CYS A 109 -13.49 -3.34 -3.06
N PHE A 110 -14.34 -4.36 -2.94
CA PHE A 110 -14.68 -5.24 -4.04
C PHE A 110 -15.39 -4.47 -5.15
N THR A 111 -16.38 -3.63 -4.83
CA THR A 111 -17.08 -2.83 -5.84
C THR A 111 -16.15 -1.83 -6.51
N ALA A 112 -15.27 -1.15 -5.76
CA ALA A 112 -14.31 -0.22 -6.34
C ALA A 112 -13.29 -0.93 -7.25
N ALA A 113 -12.75 -2.07 -6.82
CA ALA A 113 -11.84 -2.89 -7.62
C ALA A 113 -12.54 -3.47 -8.86
N PHE A 114 -13.77 -3.94 -8.73
CA PHE A 114 -14.56 -4.48 -9.83
C PHE A 114 -14.86 -3.41 -10.88
N LEU A 115 -15.37 -2.26 -10.46
CA LEU A 115 -15.68 -1.16 -11.38
C LEU A 115 -14.43 -0.68 -12.12
N THR A 116 -13.31 -0.52 -11.42
CA THR A 116 -12.05 -0.10 -12.04
C THR A 116 -11.49 -1.17 -12.99
N ALA A 117 -11.50 -2.44 -12.60
CA ALA A 117 -11.08 -3.53 -13.48
C ALA A 117 -11.97 -3.63 -14.72
N THR A 118 -13.29 -3.53 -14.59
CA THR A 118 -14.20 -3.54 -15.75
C THR A 118 -13.93 -2.37 -16.69
N LEU A 119 -13.67 -1.18 -16.15
CA LEU A 119 -13.34 -0.01 -16.96
C LEU A 119 -12.00 -0.21 -17.70
N SER A 120 -10.98 -0.72 -17.01
CA SER A 120 -9.69 -1.05 -17.62
C SER A 120 -9.88 -2.06 -18.75
N ILE A 121 -10.56 -3.18 -18.48
CA ILE A 121 -10.83 -4.22 -19.48
C ILE A 121 -11.53 -3.64 -20.69
N CYS A 122 -12.54 -2.80 -20.52
CA CYS A 122 -13.25 -2.16 -21.64
C CYS A 122 -12.32 -1.28 -22.48
N ILE A 123 -11.52 -0.43 -21.83
CA ILE A 123 -10.61 0.51 -22.50
C ILE A 123 -9.48 -0.25 -23.19
N ASP A 124 -8.81 -1.15 -22.47
CA ASP A 124 -7.68 -1.93 -22.98
C ASP A 124 -8.13 -2.88 -24.08
N SER A 125 -9.31 -3.49 -23.96
CA SER A 125 -9.82 -4.37 -25.03
C SER A 125 -10.17 -3.60 -26.31
N TYR A 126 -10.60 -2.35 -26.18
CA TYR A 126 -10.81 -1.47 -27.33
C TYR A 126 -9.50 -1.14 -28.05
N PHE A 127 -8.44 -0.78 -27.31
CA PHE A 127 -7.15 -0.42 -27.92
C PHE A 127 -6.37 -1.63 -28.44
N TRP A 128 -6.41 -2.78 -27.74
CA TRP A 128 -5.66 -3.99 -28.11
C TRP A 128 -6.44 -4.91 -29.07
N ASN A 129 -7.69 -4.57 -29.42
CA ASN A 129 -8.58 -5.38 -30.26
C ASN A 129 -8.72 -6.85 -29.80
N ARG A 130 -8.53 -7.11 -28.50
CA ARG A 130 -8.68 -8.43 -27.87
C ARG A 130 -9.09 -8.24 -26.42
N LEU A 131 -9.84 -9.18 -25.86
CA LEU A 131 -10.16 -9.17 -24.44
C LEU A 131 -8.85 -9.27 -23.64
N SER A 132 -8.45 -8.18 -23.00
CA SER A 132 -7.22 -8.12 -22.21
C SER A 132 -7.45 -7.38 -20.91
N TYR A 133 -6.86 -7.93 -19.85
CA TYR A 133 -6.74 -7.27 -18.56
C TYR A 133 -5.25 -7.17 -18.24
N PRO A 134 -4.62 -6.00 -18.45
CA PRO A 134 -3.16 -5.87 -18.36
C PRO A 134 -2.59 -6.40 -17.05
N GLU A 135 -3.22 -6.09 -15.92
CA GLU A 135 -2.74 -6.51 -14.60
C GLU A 135 -2.76 -8.04 -14.41
N LEU A 136 -3.74 -8.74 -14.98
CA LEU A 136 -3.78 -10.20 -14.92
C LEU A 136 -2.72 -10.83 -15.83
N GLU A 137 -2.45 -10.25 -16.99
CA GLU A 137 -1.36 -10.70 -17.86
C GLU A 137 0.01 -10.53 -17.17
N VAL A 138 0.22 -9.38 -16.50
CA VAL A 138 1.43 -9.10 -15.71
C VAL A 138 1.55 -10.06 -14.53
N PHE A 139 0.47 -10.32 -13.82
CA PHE A 139 0.45 -11.29 -12.72
C PHE A 139 0.77 -12.70 -13.23
N TRP A 140 0.15 -13.13 -14.33
CA TRP A 140 0.41 -14.45 -14.93
C TRP A 140 1.88 -14.60 -15.35
N PHE A 141 2.44 -13.59 -15.99
CA PHE A 141 3.84 -13.63 -16.42
C PHE A 141 4.83 -13.67 -15.24
N ASN A 142 4.60 -12.85 -14.21
CA ASN A 142 5.53 -12.74 -13.09
C ASN A 142 5.38 -13.84 -12.04
N ALA A 143 4.14 -14.15 -11.64
CA ALA A 143 3.88 -15.10 -10.57
C ALA A 143 3.90 -16.57 -11.04
N ILE A 144 3.35 -16.85 -12.23
CA ILE A 144 3.16 -18.23 -12.70
C ILE A 144 4.29 -18.64 -13.64
N LYS A 145 4.59 -17.82 -14.65
CA LYS A 145 5.68 -18.11 -15.60
C LYS A 145 7.08 -17.80 -15.04
N LYS A 146 7.17 -17.22 -13.84
CA LYS A 146 8.44 -16.83 -13.19
C LYS A 146 9.35 -15.98 -14.07
N GLY A 147 8.77 -15.18 -14.98
CA GLY A 147 9.54 -14.37 -15.92
C GLY A 147 10.48 -13.36 -15.25
N SER A 148 10.22 -13.02 -13.99
CA SER A 148 11.05 -12.13 -13.19
C SER A 148 12.39 -12.76 -12.77
N GLU A 149 12.52 -14.09 -12.71
CA GLU A 149 13.78 -14.78 -12.37
C GLU A 149 14.90 -14.50 -13.40
N ALA A 150 14.53 -14.22 -14.65
CA ALA A 150 15.47 -13.91 -15.73
C ALA A 150 16.23 -12.59 -15.51
N TYR A 151 15.73 -11.70 -14.65
CA TYR A 151 16.33 -10.40 -14.34
C TYR A 151 17.23 -10.43 -13.10
N GLY A 152 17.57 -11.64 -12.63
CA GLY A 152 18.44 -11.86 -11.49
C GLY A 152 17.69 -12.13 -10.19
N VAL A 153 18.33 -12.89 -9.31
CA VAL A 153 17.77 -13.34 -8.03
C VAL A 153 18.64 -12.79 -6.90
N SER A 154 18.00 -12.40 -5.80
CA SER A 154 18.69 -11.92 -4.60
C SER A 154 18.13 -12.60 -3.34
N PRO A 155 18.93 -12.71 -2.27
CA PRO A 155 18.51 -13.41 -1.06
C PRO A 155 17.29 -12.72 -0.43
N TRP A 156 16.50 -13.48 0.33
CA TRP A 156 15.27 -12.99 0.96
C TRP A 156 15.54 -11.73 1.81
N HIS A 157 16.55 -11.74 2.67
CA HIS A 157 16.87 -10.62 3.57
C HIS A 157 17.31 -9.32 2.87
N TRP A 158 17.51 -9.30 1.55
CA TRP A 158 18.03 -8.15 0.81
C TRP A 158 17.19 -6.86 1.00
N TYR A 159 15.86 -6.98 1.12
CA TYR A 159 15.03 -5.80 1.37
C TYR A 159 15.34 -5.16 2.73
N PHE A 160 15.56 -5.96 3.77
CA PHE A 160 15.84 -5.47 5.12
C PHE A 160 17.29 -4.99 5.29
N THR A 161 18.27 -5.69 4.73
CA THR A 161 19.68 -5.35 4.93
C THR A 161 20.15 -4.22 4.01
N SER A 162 19.53 -4.09 2.84
CA SER A 162 20.10 -3.33 1.75
C SER A 162 19.12 -2.33 1.14
N ALA A 163 17.88 -2.73 0.86
CA ALA A 163 16.93 -1.83 0.17
C ALA A 163 16.36 -0.77 1.12
N LEU A 164 15.85 -1.17 2.28
CA LEU A 164 15.23 -0.27 3.26
C LEU A 164 16.22 0.77 3.80
N PRO A 165 17.45 0.42 4.25
CA PRO A 165 18.40 1.42 4.73
C PRO A 165 18.78 2.45 3.64
N ARG A 166 18.92 1.99 2.39
CA ARG A 166 19.22 2.87 1.25
C ARG A 166 18.05 3.76 0.87
N ALA A 167 16.82 3.24 0.93
CA ALA A 167 15.64 3.96 0.50
C ALA A 167 15.16 4.98 1.54
N LEU A 168 15.22 4.62 2.82
CA LEU A 168 14.67 5.41 3.91
C LEU A 168 15.72 6.35 4.52
N LEU A 169 17.02 6.10 4.31
CA LEU A 169 18.12 6.91 4.84
C LEU A 169 17.89 7.25 6.33
N LEU A 170 17.76 8.55 6.66
CA LEU A 170 17.53 9.03 8.03
C LEU A 170 16.16 8.61 8.59
N SER A 171 15.16 8.38 7.74
CA SER A 171 13.82 7.98 8.20
C SER A 171 13.76 6.51 8.65
N PHE A 172 14.76 5.69 8.29
CA PHE A 172 14.85 4.30 8.75
C PHE A 172 14.97 4.17 10.28
N PRO A 173 15.98 4.74 10.95
CA PRO A 173 16.07 4.69 12.41
C PRO A 173 14.93 5.47 13.10
N LEU A 174 14.45 6.57 12.48
CA LEU A 174 13.35 7.36 13.04
C LEU A 174 12.04 6.56 13.11
N GLY A 175 11.77 5.70 12.13
CA GLY A 175 10.63 4.79 12.17
C GLY A 175 10.63 3.87 13.40
N PHE A 176 11.79 3.34 13.79
CA PHE A 176 11.91 2.54 15.01
C PHE A 176 11.68 3.36 16.28
N VAL A 177 12.20 4.60 16.33
CA VAL A 177 11.92 5.52 17.44
C VAL A 177 10.43 5.85 17.53
N CYS A 178 9.75 6.02 16.39
CA CYS A 178 8.29 6.24 16.35
C CYS A 178 7.50 5.08 16.93
N ILE A 179 7.91 3.82 16.68
CA ILE A 179 7.28 2.64 17.31
C ILE A 179 7.40 2.71 18.83
N LEU A 180 8.56 3.13 19.36
CA LEU A 180 8.81 3.21 20.80
C LEU A 180 8.03 4.34 21.49
N VAL A 181 7.82 5.47 20.81
CA VAL A 181 7.17 6.66 21.38
C VAL A 181 5.65 6.65 21.19
N GLN A 182 5.15 6.19 20.03
CA GLN A 182 3.72 6.19 19.69
C GLN A 182 3.28 4.85 19.11
N THR A 183 3.23 3.83 19.97
CA THR A 183 2.98 2.44 19.60
C THR A 183 1.73 2.25 18.73
N GLN A 184 0.57 2.75 19.14
CA GLN A 184 -0.70 2.44 18.45
C GLN A 184 -0.76 2.97 17.01
N TYR A 185 -0.36 4.23 16.78
CA TYR A 185 -0.44 4.85 15.45
C TYR A 185 0.71 4.42 14.55
N ALA A 186 1.92 4.28 15.12
CA ALA A 186 3.06 3.74 14.41
C ALA A 186 2.76 2.32 13.93
N ILE A 187 2.12 1.48 14.75
CA ILE A 187 1.71 0.12 14.35
C ILE A 187 0.69 0.18 13.20
N GLN A 188 -0.31 1.05 13.25
CA GLN A 188 -1.32 1.15 12.17
C GLN A 188 -0.76 1.58 10.80
N LEU A 189 0.35 2.32 10.78
CA LEU A 189 1.00 2.80 9.55
C LEU A 189 2.15 1.87 9.09
N LEU A 190 2.97 1.41 10.03
CA LEU A 190 4.17 0.62 9.74
C LEU A 190 3.88 -0.87 9.57
N PHE A 191 2.90 -1.43 10.29
CA PHE A 191 2.61 -2.86 10.19
C PHE A 191 2.24 -3.29 8.77
N PRO A 192 1.32 -2.59 8.04
CA PRO A 192 1.00 -2.97 6.67
C PRO A 192 2.21 -2.90 5.72
N MET A 193 3.09 -1.92 5.94
CA MET A 193 4.30 -1.73 5.12
C MET A 193 5.37 -2.79 5.41
N LEU A 194 5.53 -3.16 6.67
CA LEU A 194 6.42 -4.26 7.08
C LEU A 194 5.89 -5.60 6.58
N THR A 195 4.58 -5.86 6.69
CA THR A 195 3.98 -7.08 6.13
C THR A 195 4.11 -7.13 4.62
N PHE A 196 3.90 -6.01 3.93
CA PHE A 196 4.14 -5.90 2.48
C PHE A 196 5.58 -6.28 2.15
N THR A 197 6.56 -5.67 2.84
CA THR A 197 7.99 -5.92 2.61
C THR A 197 8.38 -7.37 2.93
N CYS A 198 7.84 -7.95 4.00
CA CYS A 198 8.04 -9.35 4.38
C CYS A 198 7.47 -10.31 3.33
N CYS A 199 6.23 -10.10 2.88
CA CYS A 199 5.63 -10.95 1.85
C CYS A 199 6.38 -10.83 0.52
N TYR A 200 6.77 -9.61 0.14
CA TYR A 200 7.50 -9.35 -1.09
C TYR A 200 8.94 -9.88 -1.05
N SER A 201 9.51 -10.06 0.14
CA SER A 201 10.84 -10.64 0.37
C SER A 201 10.98 -12.09 -0.11
N PHE A 202 9.88 -12.84 -0.13
CA PHE A 202 9.85 -14.21 -0.65
C PHE A 202 9.93 -14.28 -2.17
N LEU A 203 9.74 -13.17 -2.90
CA LEU A 203 9.94 -13.17 -4.35
C LEU A 203 11.44 -13.29 -4.69
N PRO A 204 11.80 -14.13 -5.68
CA PRO A 204 13.19 -14.35 -6.06
C PRO A 204 13.81 -13.10 -6.66
N HIS A 205 13.08 -12.43 -7.56
CA HIS A 205 13.48 -11.16 -8.12
C HIS A 205 13.15 -10.00 -7.18
N LYS A 206 14.12 -9.11 -6.97
CA LYS A 206 13.95 -7.96 -6.09
C LYS A 206 14.51 -6.71 -6.74
N GLU A 207 13.76 -5.62 -6.59
CA GLU A 207 14.20 -4.31 -7.01
C GLU A 207 13.79 -3.29 -5.97
N LEU A 208 14.64 -2.27 -5.77
CA LEU A 208 14.41 -1.24 -4.77
C LEU A 208 13.09 -0.50 -5.02
N ARG A 209 12.71 -0.33 -6.28
CA ARG A 209 11.48 0.39 -6.68
C ARG A 209 10.22 -0.26 -6.13
N PHE A 210 10.13 -1.58 -6.03
CA PHE A 210 8.90 -2.25 -5.57
C PHE A 210 8.57 -1.99 -4.11
N VAL A 211 9.57 -1.65 -3.28
CA VAL A 211 9.37 -1.39 -1.84
C VAL A 211 9.51 0.09 -1.52
N ALA A 212 10.48 0.79 -2.14
CA ALA A 212 10.78 2.18 -1.82
C ALA A 212 9.61 3.13 -2.09
N PHE A 213 8.79 2.86 -3.11
CA PHE A 213 7.64 3.72 -3.42
C PHE A 213 6.53 3.71 -2.38
N TYR A 214 6.35 2.59 -1.70
CA TYR A 214 5.23 2.39 -0.78
C TYR A 214 5.65 2.55 0.67
N ALA A 215 6.85 2.07 1.01
CA ALA A 215 7.38 2.18 2.36
C ALA A 215 7.75 3.63 2.72
N ALA A 216 8.31 4.40 1.78
CA ALA A 216 8.94 5.68 2.08
C ALA A 216 8.06 6.68 2.85
N PRO A 217 6.81 6.97 2.44
CA PRO A 217 6.01 7.96 3.16
C PRO A 217 5.66 7.57 4.60
N CYS A 218 5.69 6.28 4.93
CA CYS A 218 5.21 5.77 6.22
C CYS A 218 6.27 5.62 7.32
N PHE A 219 7.57 5.70 6.97
CA PHE A 219 8.70 5.67 7.92
C PHE A 219 9.28 7.06 8.12
#